data_AF-A0A0S3PU75-F1
#
_entry.id   AF-A0A0S3PU75-F1
#
_cell.length_a   1.000
_cell.length_b   1.000
_cell.length_c   1.000
_cell.angle_alpha   90.00
_cell.angle_beta   90.00
_cell.angle_gamma   90.00
#
_symmetry.space_group_name_H-M   'P 1'
#
loop_
_entity.id
_entity.type
_entity.pdbx_description
1 polymer ?
#
loop_
_entity_poly.entity_id
_entity_poly.type
_entity_poly.pdbx_seq_one_letter_code
_entity_poly.pdbx_strand_id
1 'polypeptide(L)'
;MNDGLNPVGRVLELWRYPVSSIGGERITSAKLDCAGLKGDRQFALIDQENGFAAAPEMDKRWRNALFLSSAIAETGLPEITFPSGNRVSLHDRGINQLLTDYFGFAVAIAAIEPSSVDAKFPRTQHRHPHAAVHVVTTGSMQHLAALCGSSTIESRRFRPTAVVATYQDDHFDDNKWIGKRLQIGPSVELIAEEQTKRCGMTFVAQPGLDANPDILRSILRNNRRNFGVNCAVVRSGEINVGDALSFKA
;
A
#
# COMPACT_ATOMS: atom_id res chain seq x y z
N MET A 1 29.45 -14.00 -18.83
CA MET A 1 28.04 -14.19 -19.24
C MET A 1 27.32 -12.97 -18.70
N ASN A 2 26.77 -12.12 -19.57
CA ASN A 2 25.96 -10.97 -19.13
C ASN A 2 24.65 -11.57 -18.60
N ASP A 3 24.32 -11.37 -17.31
CA ASP A 3 23.14 -11.95 -16.66
C ASP A 3 21.80 -11.44 -17.23
N GLY A 4 21.80 -10.73 -18.37
CA GLY A 4 20.60 -10.19 -19.01
C GLY A 4 19.87 -9.13 -18.19
N LEU A 5 20.52 -8.62 -17.14
CA LEU A 5 19.97 -7.62 -16.23
C LEU A 5 20.33 -6.21 -16.71
N ASN A 6 19.30 -5.39 -16.93
CA ASN A 6 19.45 -3.97 -17.23
C ASN A 6 19.10 -3.16 -15.98
N PRO A 7 20.06 -2.50 -15.32
CA PRO A 7 19.81 -1.76 -14.08
C PRO A 7 18.78 -0.64 -14.25
N VAL A 8 17.86 -0.53 -13.29
CA VAL A 8 16.77 0.46 -13.29
C VAL A 8 16.88 1.40 -12.09
N GLY A 9 17.20 0.85 -10.92
CA GLY A 9 17.22 1.63 -9.68
C GLY A 9 17.45 0.78 -8.44
N ARG A 10 17.01 1.29 -7.29
CA ARG A 10 17.06 0.60 -5.99
C ARG A 10 15.82 0.85 -5.15
N VAL A 11 15.46 -0.10 -4.31
CA VAL A 11 14.38 0.04 -3.32
C VAL A 11 14.80 1.09 -2.27
N LEU A 12 14.04 2.17 -2.17
CA LEU A 12 14.25 3.25 -1.21
C LEU A 12 13.39 3.08 0.04
N GLU A 13 12.13 2.66 -0.13
CA GLU A 13 11.20 2.44 0.97
C GLU A 13 10.45 1.13 0.76
N LEU A 14 10.16 0.42 1.85
CA LEU A 14 9.21 -0.66 1.89
C LEU A 14 8.12 -0.33 2.90
N TRP A 15 6.89 -0.66 2.52
CA TRP A 15 5.69 -0.39 3.29
C TRP A 15 4.82 -1.62 3.39
N ARG A 16 4.23 -1.81 4.56
CA ARG A 16 3.24 -2.85 4.84
C ARG A 16 2.01 -2.23 5.48
N TYR A 17 0.83 -2.73 5.11
CA TYR A 17 -0.48 -2.26 5.55
C TYR A 17 -1.29 -3.45 6.06
N PRO A 18 -1.06 -3.95 7.29
CA PRO A 18 -1.74 -5.15 7.79
C PRO A 18 -3.27 -5.08 7.73
N VAL A 19 -3.84 -3.89 7.94
CA VAL A 19 -5.26 -3.61 7.83
C VAL A 19 -5.53 -2.68 6.63
N SER A 20 -6.45 -3.09 5.77
CA SER A 20 -6.88 -2.31 4.60
C SER A 20 -7.54 -0.99 5.03
N SER A 21 -7.48 0.01 4.14
CA SER A 21 -8.11 1.33 4.28
C SER A 21 -7.59 2.22 5.43
N ILE A 22 -6.60 1.77 6.22
CA ILE A 22 -5.89 2.57 7.23
C ILE A 22 -4.39 2.69 6.94
N GLY A 23 -3.69 3.61 7.59
CA GLY A 23 -2.24 3.78 7.46
C GLY A 23 -1.44 2.50 7.76
N GLY A 24 -0.20 2.45 7.27
CA GLY A 24 0.69 1.30 7.42
C GLY A 24 1.98 1.65 8.15
N GLU A 25 2.92 0.71 8.09
CA GLU A 25 4.25 0.80 8.68
C GLU A 25 5.33 0.83 7.60
N ARG A 26 6.43 1.54 7.89
CA ARG A 26 7.67 1.41 7.12
C ARG A 26 8.48 0.26 7.69
N ILE A 27 8.98 -0.59 6.81
CA ILE A 27 9.81 -1.75 7.16
C ILE A 27 11.12 -1.71 6.37
N THR A 28 12.12 -2.45 6.83
CA THR A 28 13.43 -2.54 6.16
C THR A 28 13.62 -3.83 5.37
N SER A 29 12.89 -4.89 5.74
CA SER A 29 12.84 -6.17 5.04
C SER A 29 11.46 -6.81 5.18
N ALA A 30 11.05 -7.59 4.18
CA ALA A 30 9.96 -8.55 4.33
C ALA A 30 10.08 -9.74 3.37
N LYS A 31 9.40 -10.83 3.74
CA LYS A 31 9.14 -11.97 2.87
C LYS A 31 8.03 -11.63 1.88
N LEU A 32 8.26 -11.95 0.62
CA LEU A 32 7.33 -11.78 -0.49
C LEU A 32 6.99 -13.15 -1.07
N ASP A 33 5.70 -13.51 -1.05
CA ASP A 33 5.18 -14.72 -1.69
C ASP A 33 4.33 -14.37 -2.94
N CYS A 34 3.66 -15.36 -3.53
CA CYS A 34 2.83 -15.12 -4.72
C CYS A 34 1.62 -14.21 -4.47
N ALA A 35 1.14 -14.10 -3.23
CA ALA A 35 0.02 -13.25 -2.83
C ALA A 35 0.47 -11.82 -2.47
N GLY A 36 1.76 -11.62 -2.17
CA GLY A 36 2.36 -10.32 -1.90
C GLY A 36 3.24 -10.33 -0.66
N LEU A 37 3.36 -9.19 0.01
CA LEU A 37 4.14 -9.09 1.23
C LEU A 37 3.45 -9.86 2.36
N LYS A 38 4.22 -10.68 3.08
CA LYS A 38 3.69 -11.40 4.25
C LYS A 38 3.13 -10.42 5.28
N GLY A 39 1.87 -10.62 5.62
CA GLY A 39 1.16 -9.81 6.61
C GLY A 39 0.62 -8.48 6.05
N ASP A 40 0.66 -8.27 4.74
CA ASP A 40 0.04 -7.12 4.08
C ASP A 40 -1.44 -7.40 3.79
N ARG A 41 -2.31 -6.43 4.11
CA ARG A 41 -3.75 -6.40 3.83
C ARG A 41 -4.48 -7.72 4.09
N GLN A 42 -4.14 -8.39 5.19
CA GLN A 42 -4.81 -9.61 5.64
C GLN A 42 -6.11 -9.32 6.42
N PHE A 43 -6.30 -8.07 6.81
CA PHE A 43 -7.46 -7.61 7.58
C PHE A 43 -8.11 -6.39 6.94
N ALA A 44 -9.37 -6.13 7.27
CA ALA A 44 -10.06 -4.89 6.96
C ALA A 44 -10.92 -4.45 8.15
N LEU A 45 -11.16 -3.14 8.23
CA LEU A 45 -12.30 -2.64 8.99
C LEU A 45 -13.58 -2.93 8.20
N ILE A 46 -14.63 -3.37 8.87
CA ILE A 46 -15.95 -3.62 8.29
C ILE A 46 -17.03 -2.86 9.06
N ASP A 47 -18.08 -2.48 8.36
CA ASP A 47 -19.35 -2.07 8.97
C ASP A 47 -20.03 -3.33 9.51
N GLN A 48 -20.33 -3.38 10.81
CA GLN A 48 -20.95 -4.57 11.42
C GLN A 48 -22.37 -4.84 10.90
N GLU A 49 -23.08 -3.82 10.41
CA GLU A 49 -24.47 -3.98 9.95
C GLU A 49 -24.56 -4.73 8.63
N ASN A 50 -23.60 -4.52 7.71
CA ASN A 50 -23.63 -5.09 6.36
C ASN A 50 -22.42 -5.98 6.03
N GLY A 51 -21.38 -6.01 6.87
CA GLY A 51 -20.18 -6.81 6.67
C GLY A 51 -19.22 -6.30 5.58
N PHE A 52 -19.51 -5.15 4.96
CA PHE A 52 -18.68 -4.60 3.90
C PHE A 52 -17.45 -3.89 4.45
N ALA A 53 -16.32 -4.11 3.79
CA ALA A 53 -15.06 -3.46 4.12
C ALA A 53 -15.13 -1.94 3.95
N ALA A 54 -14.36 -1.21 4.74
CA ALA A 54 -14.23 0.23 4.71
C ALA A 54 -13.81 0.75 3.33
N ALA A 55 -14.47 1.82 2.87
CA ALA A 55 -14.21 2.48 1.58
C ALA A 55 -14.12 4.02 1.73
N PRO A 56 -13.00 4.54 2.27
CA PRO A 56 -12.82 5.98 2.48
C PRO A 56 -12.93 6.82 1.19
N GLU A 57 -12.72 6.21 0.03
CA GLU A 57 -12.88 6.82 -1.29
C GLU A 57 -14.33 6.99 -1.75
N MET A 58 -15.26 6.18 -1.22
CA MET A 58 -16.69 6.19 -1.59
C MET A 58 -17.59 6.74 -0.48
N ASP A 59 -17.31 6.41 0.78
CA ASP A 59 -18.13 6.78 1.93
C ASP A 59 -17.31 7.65 2.91
N LYS A 60 -17.80 8.86 3.14
CA LYS A 60 -17.14 9.86 3.98
C LYS A 60 -17.03 9.42 5.44
N ARG A 61 -17.93 8.56 5.94
CA ARG A 61 -17.89 8.05 7.32
C ARG A 61 -16.60 7.26 7.59
N TRP A 62 -16.03 6.64 6.55
CA TRP A 62 -14.77 5.90 6.64
C TRP A 62 -13.51 6.75 6.53
N ARG A 63 -13.59 8.07 6.27
CA ARG A 63 -12.38 8.90 6.08
C ARG A 63 -11.47 8.95 7.30
N ASN A 64 -12.05 8.85 8.50
CA ASN A 64 -11.28 8.80 9.75
C ASN A 64 -10.38 7.55 9.83
N ALA A 65 -10.65 6.50 9.04
CA ALA A 65 -9.79 5.31 8.96
C ALA A 65 -8.35 5.67 8.54
N LEU A 66 -8.17 6.71 7.73
CA LEU A 66 -6.84 7.16 7.29
C LEU A 66 -6.02 7.88 8.38
N PHE A 67 -6.62 8.14 9.54
CA PHE A 67 -5.93 8.64 10.74
C PHE A 67 -5.51 7.52 11.71
N LEU A 68 -5.95 6.29 11.45
CA LEU A 68 -5.43 5.09 12.10
C LEU A 68 -4.22 4.58 11.31
N SER A 69 -3.31 3.87 11.97
CA SER A 69 -2.28 3.08 11.30
C SER A 69 -2.20 1.68 11.87
N SER A 70 -1.72 0.72 11.07
CA SER A 70 -1.44 -0.64 11.51
C SER A 70 0.02 -1.02 11.31
N ALA A 71 0.51 -1.84 12.22
CA ALA A 71 1.82 -2.46 12.17
C ALA A 71 1.75 -3.87 12.74
N ILE A 72 2.62 -4.78 12.29
CA ILE A 72 2.77 -6.10 12.92
C ILE A 72 3.63 -5.93 14.18
N ALA A 73 3.09 -6.30 15.34
CA ALA A 73 3.84 -6.30 16.59
C ALA A 73 4.86 -7.45 16.63
N GLU A 74 5.79 -7.39 17.58
CA GLU A 74 6.79 -8.46 17.81
C GLU A 74 6.15 -9.83 18.07
N THR A 75 4.94 -9.84 18.62
CA THR A 75 4.12 -11.05 18.84
C THR A 75 3.64 -11.70 17.53
N GLY A 76 3.84 -11.06 16.38
CA GLY A 76 3.38 -11.50 15.06
C GLY A 76 1.93 -11.13 14.75
N LEU A 77 1.21 -10.54 15.71
CA LEU A 77 -0.16 -10.07 15.53
C LEU A 77 -0.18 -8.57 15.21
N PRO A 78 -1.05 -8.10 14.29
CA PRO A 78 -1.14 -6.67 14.05
C PRO A 78 -1.72 -5.90 15.23
N GLU A 79 -1.36 -4.62 15.29
CA GLU A 79 -1.92 -3.62 16.19
C GLU A 79 -2.42 -2.43 15.37
N ILE A 80 -3.44 -1.74 15.88
CA ILE A 80 -3.90 -0.44 15.37
C ILE A 80 -3.42 0.65 16.33
N THR A 81 -2.80 1.69 15.78
CA THR A 81 -2.49 2.94 16.47
C THR A 81 -3.58 3.96 16.18
N PHE A 82 -4.17 4.51 17.24
CA PHE A 82 -5.20 5.55 17.18
C PHE A 82 -4.56 6.95 17.21
N PRO A 83 -5.30 8.03 16.87
CA PRO A 83 -4.76 9.39 16.86
C PRO A 83 -4.31 9.88 18.25
N SER A 84 -4.88 9.33 19.32
CA SER A 84 -4.46 9.53 20.71
C SER A 84 -3.11 8.89 21.04
N GLY A 85 -2.53 8.08 20.15
CA GLY A 85 -1.24 7.41 20.32
C GLY A 85 -1.32 6.03 20.97
N ASN A 86 -2.49 5.61 21.47
CA ASN A 86 -2.66 4.25 21.98
C ASN A 86 -2.58 3.21 20.87
N ARG A 87 -1.92 2.10 21.18
CA ARG A 87 -1.78 0.92 20.32
C ARG A 87 -2.61 -0.22 20.89
N VAL A 88 -3.39 -0.88 20.05
CA VAL A 88 -4.31 -1.96 20.47
C VAL A 88 -4.17 -3.13 19.53
N SER A 89 -3.97 -4.33 20.08
CA SER A 89 -3.89 -5.57 19.30
C SER A 89 -5.23 -5.91 18.64
N LEU A 90 -5.20 -6.47 17.43
CA LEU A 90 -6.42 -7.01 16.80
C LEU A 90 -7.06 -8.15 17.61
N HIS A 91 -6.32 -8.77 18.55
CA HIS A 91 -6.83 -9.81 19.44
C HIS A 91 -7.46 -9.27 20.73
N ASP A 92 -7.32 -7.97 21.01
CA ASP A 92 -7.92 -7.35 22.18
C ASP A 92 -9.46 -7.45 22.11
N ARG A 93 -10.09 -7.90 23.19
CA ARG A 93 -11.55 -8.10 23.23
C ARG A 93 -12.32 -6.77 23.10
N GLY A 94 -11.70 -5.65 23.46
CA GLY A 94 -12.27 -4.31 23.41
C GLY A 94 -12.05 -3.57 22.10
N ILE A 95 -11.26 -4.09 21.15
CA ILE A 95 -10.88 -3.32 19.96
C ILE A 95 -12.08 -2.90 19.10
N ASN A 96 -13.09 -3.77 18.93
CA ASN A 96 -14.29 -3.42 18.17
C ASN A 96 -15.10 -2.31 18.84
N GLN A 97 -15.13 -2.27 20.18
CA GLN A 97 -15.77 -1.17 20.91
C GLN A 97 -14.99 0.13 20.71
N LEU A 98 -13.66 0.10 20.83
CA LEU A 98 -12.81 1.28 20.59
C LEU A 98 -12.94 1.82 19.17
N LEU A 99 -13.03 0.95 18.16
CA LEU A 99 -13.29 1.35 16.79
C LEU A 99 -14.70 1.95 16.65
N THR A 100 -15.70 1.32 17.26
CA THR A 100 -17.08 1.83 17.25
C THR A 100 -17.17 3.23 17.86
N ASP A 101 -16.53 3.45 19.00
CA ASP A 101 -16.47 4.75 19.67
C ASP A 101 -15.74 5.78 18.81
N TYR A 102 -14.65 5.38 18.15
CA TYR A 102 -13.86 6.24 17.27
C TYR A 102 -14.61 6.67 16.00
N PHE A 103 -15.36 5.76 15.40
CA PHE A 103 -16.08 6.00 14.15
C PHE A 103 -17.49 6.57 14.36
N GLY A 104 -18.09 6.34 15.53
CA GLY A 104 -19.48 6.74 15.84
C GLY A 104 -20.54 5.84 15.21
N PHE A 105 -20.16 4.65 14.72
CA PHE A 105 -21.05 3.61 14.21
C PHE A 105 -20.40 2.24 14.41
N ALA A 106 -21.18 1.15 14.27
CA ALA A 106 -20.73 -0.19 14.58
C ALA A 106 -19.62 -0.68 13.62
N VAL A 107 -18.38 -0.78 14.13
CA VAL A 107 -17.18 -1.16 13.36
C VAL A 107 -16.51 -2.38 13.97
N ALA A 108 -16.10 -3.31 13.11
CA ALA A 108 -15.30 -4.46 13.51
C ALA A 108 -14.10 -4.69 12.59
N ILE A 109 -13.21 -5.57 13.03
CA ILE A 109 -12.14 -6.12 12.21
C ILE A 109 -12.59 -7.45 11.61
N ALA A 110 -12.35 -7.62 10.31
CA ALA A 110 -12.53 -8.88 9.60
C ALA A 110 -11.21 -9.31 8.97
N ALA A 111 -11.01 -10.62 8.83
CA ALA A 111 -9.97 -11.20 8.01
C ALA A 111 -10.41 -11.17 6.53
N ILE A 112 -9.49 -10.84 5.64
CA ILE A 112 -9.74 -10.86 4.19
C ILE A 112 -9.46 -12.26 3.64
N GLU A 113 -10.41 -12.79 2.88
CA GLU A 113 -10.28 -14.09 2.21
C GLU A 113 -9.47 -14.01 0.90
N PRO A 114 -8.69 -15.05 0.56
CA PRO A 114 -8.45 -16.26 1.35
C PRO A 114 -7.52 -15.98 2.55
N SER A 115 -7.90 -16.43 3.75
CA SER A 115 -7.13 -16.15 4.97
C SER A 115 -6.70 -17.40 5.73
N SER A 116 -5.43 -17.46 6.12
CA SER A 116 -4.93 -18.39 7.15
C SER A 116 -5.00 -17.81 8.57
N VAL A 117 -5.60 -16.64 8.73
CA VAL A 117 -5.77 -15.97 10.02
C VAL A 117 -6.80 -16.72 10.87
N ASP A 118 -6.66 -16.58 12.20
CA ASP A 118 -7.58 -17.09 13.23
C ASP A 118 -9.06 -17.03 12.78
N ALA A 119 -9.76 -18.17 12.88
CA ALA A 119 -11.13 -18.35 12.45
C ALA A 119 -12.13 -17.50 13.25
N LYS A 120 -11.72 -16.95 14.40
CA LYS A 120 -12.55 -16.05 15.20
C LYS A 120 -12.88 -14.73 14.51
N PHE A 121 -12.05 -14.28 13.56
CA PHE A 121 -12.33 -13.05 12.83
C PHE A 121 -13.41 -13.30 11.78
N PRO A 122 -14.46 -12.46 11.73
CA PRO A 122 -15.39 -12.43 10.60
C PRO A 122 -14.64 -12.36 9.28
N ARG A 123 -15.26 -12.86 8.21
CA ARG A 123 -14.65 -12.93 6.89
C ARG A 123 -15.21 -11.85 5.98
N THR A 124 -14.33 -11.24 5.20
CA THR A 124 -14.69 -10.26 4.17
C THR A 124 -13.78 -10.42 2.95
N GLN A 125 -14.02 -9.64 1.91
CA GLN A 125 -13.23 -9.66 0.68
C GLN A 125 -12.61 -8.30 0.41
N HIS A 126 -11.56 -8.29 -0.41
CA HIS A 126 -11.08 -7.03 -0.97
C HIS A 126 -12.18 -6.36 -1.81
N ARG A 127 -12.34 -5.05 -1.66
CA ARG A 127 -13.28 -4.27 -2.50
C ARG A 127 -12.81 -4.11 -3.94
N HIS A 128 -11.49 -4.21 -4.14
CA HIS A 128 -10.83 -4.07 -5.43
C HIS A 128 -9.81 -5.20 -5.57
N PRO A 129 -9.50 -5.64 -6.81
CA PRO A 129 -8.38 -6.53 -7.04
C PRO A 129 -7.12 -6.00 -6.34
N HIS A 130 -6.50 -6.87 -5.55
CA HIS A 130 -5.28 -6.55 -4.81
C HIS A 130 -4.08 -7.01 -5.62
N ALA A 131 -3.22 -6.08 -6.03
CA ALA A 131 -1.95 -6.42 -6.64
C ALA A 131 -0.95 -6.87 -5.56
N ALA A 132 -0.20 -7.93 -5.84
CA ALA A 132 0.78 -8.49 -4.90
C ALA A 132 1.87 -7.46 -4.51
N VAL A 133 2.29 -6.63 -5.47
CA VAL A 133 3.26 -5.54 -5.25
C VAL A 133 2.80 -4.28 -6.00
N HIS A 134 2.67 -3.17 -5.28
CA HIS A 134 2.52 -1.83 -5.88
C HIS A 134 3.85 -1.07 -5.81
N VAL A 135 4.40 -0.71 -6.96
CA VAL A 135 5.66 0.05 -7.07
C VAL A 135 5.36 1.50 -7.43
N VAL A 136 6.01 2.43 -6.73
CA VAL A 136 6.06 3.86 -7.07
C VAL A 136 7.51 4.28 -7.25
N THR A 137 7.81 5.15 -8.21
CA THR A 137 9.17 5.65 -8.43
C THR A 137 9.37 7.07 -7.89
N THR A 138 10.60 7.41 -7.50
CA THR A 138 10.95 8.77 -7.07
C THR A 138 10.75 9.79 -8.18
N GLY A 139 11.12 9.47 -9.43
CA GLY A 139 10.91 10.36 -10.58
C GLY A 139 9.43 10.72 -10.78
N SER A 140 8.53 9.75 -10.67
CA SER A 140 7.08 9.99 -10.77
C SER A 140 6.53 10.81 -9.61
N MET A 141 7.03 10.58 -8.39
CA MET A 141 6.65 11.40 -7.22
C MET A 141 7.15 12.84 -7.34
N GLN A 142 8.39 13.06 -7.76
CA GLN A 142 8.96 14.39 -7.97
C GLN A 142 8.21 15.15 -9.08
N HIS A 143 7.91 14.47 -10.19
CA HIS A 143 7.13 15.07 -11.26
C HIS A 143 5.72 15.46 -10.80
N LEU A 144 5.05 14.59 -10.05
CA LEU A 144 3.74 14.90 -9.48
C LEU A 144 3.80 16.05 -8.48
N ALA A 145 4.85 16.14 -7.66
CA ALA A 145 5.07 17.26 -6.75
C ALA A 145 5.14 18.58 -7.53
N ALA A 146 5.95 18.63 -8.60
CA ALA A 146 6.06 19.80 -9.47
C ALA A 146 4.72 20.19 -10.11
N LEU A 147 3.93 19.21 -10.60
CA LEU A 147 2.60 19.46 -11.15
C LEU A 147 1.60 20.02 -10.11
N CYS A 148 1.79 19.71 -8.83
CA CYS A 148 0.96 20.21 -7.74
C CYS A 148 1.52 21.50 -7.11
N GLY A 149 2.61 22.07 -7.63
CA GLY A 149 3.27 23.22 -7.03
C GLY A 149 3.86 22.95 -5.64
N SER A 150 4.16 21.69 -5.32
CA SER A 150 4.76 21.26 -4.04
C SER A 150 6.22 20.87 -4.24
N SER A 151 7.04 21.02 -3.19
CA SER A 151 8.42 20.51 -3.19
C SER A 151 8.48 18.98 -3.03
N THR A 152 7.50 18.39 -2.34
CA THR A 152 7.44 16.96 -2.07
C THR A 152 6.01 16.41 -2.14
N ILE A 153 5.90 15.11 -2.35
CA ILE A 153 4.68 14.33 -2.17
C ILE A 153 5.03 13.07 -1.38
N GLU A 154 4.26 12.78 -0.34
CA GLU A 154 4.52 11.66 0.55
C GLU A 154 4.03 10.35 -0.08
N SER A 155 4.95 9.38 -0.21
CA SER A 155 4.70 8.05 -0.77
C SER A 155 3.49 7.35 -0.14
N ARG A 156 3.28 7.51 1.17
CA ARG A 156 2.14 6.93 1.92
C ARG A 156 0.76 7.33 1.40
N ARG A 157 0.64 8.43 0.64
CA ARG A 157 -0.63 8.78 -0.06
C ARG A 157 -1.00 7.73 -1.11
N PHE A 158 -0.02 7.04 -1.67
CA PHE A 158 -0.22 6.03 -2.71
C PHE A 158 -0.30 4.60 -2.18
N ARG A 159 0.06 4.40 -0.91
CA ARG A 159 0.08 3.09 -0.24
C ARG A 159 0.93 2.02 -0.96
N PRO A 160 2.16 2.37 -1.41
CA PRO A 160 2.99 1.46 -2.18
C PRO A 160 3.42 0.26 -1.36
N THR A 161 3.79 -0.83 -2.02
CA THR A 161 4.59 -1.89 -1.40
C THR A 161 6.06 -1.45 -1.36
N ALA A 162 6.55 -0.89 -2.48
CA ALA A 162 7.91 -0.41 -2.62
C ALA A 162 7.97 0.96 -3.29
N VAL A 163 8.84 1.83 -2.78
CA VAL A 163 9.28 3.04 -3.46
C VAL A 163 10.65 2.77 -4.06
N VAL A 164 10.82 3.01 -5.36
CA VAL A 164 12.05 2.75 -6.09
C VAL A 164 12.69 4.07 -6.50
N ALA A 165 13.94 4.27 -6.12
CA ALA A 165 14.77 5.34 -6.66
C ALA A 165 15.35 4.87 -7.99
N THR A 166 14.88 5.46 -9.09
CA THR A 166 15.35 5.15 -10.45
C THR A 166 16.65 5.88 -10.76
N TYR A 167 17.51 5.29 -11.59
CA TYR A 167 18.75 5.96 -12.02
C TYR A 167 18.52 7.04 -13.08
N GLN A 168 17.40 6.92 -13.81
CA GLN A 168 16.89 7.95 -14.72
C GLN A 168 15.65 8.56 -14.08
N ASP A 169 15.62 9.89 -13.98
CA ASP A 169 14.50 10.65 -13.42
C ASP A 169 13.60 11.14 -14.55
N ASP A 170 12.73 10.25 -15.03
CA ASP A 170 11.82 10.54 -16.14
C ASP A 170 10.34 10.55 -15.71
N HIS A 171 9.59 11.50 -16.26
CA HIS A 171 8.18 11.78 -15.97
C HIS A 171 7.27 10.56 -16.23
N PHE A 172 6.75 9.92 -15.17
CA PHE A 172 5.84 8.77 -15.27
C PHE A 172 6.38 7.59 -16.10
N ASP A 173 7.70 7.41 -16.11
CA ASP A 173 8.35 6.40 -16.95
C ASP A 173 8.06 4.96 -16.50
N ASP A 174 7.59 4.79 -15.26
CA ASP A 174 7.11 3.51 -14.73
C ASP A 174 5.98 2.91 -15.60
N ASN A 175 5.25 3.72 -16.36
CA ASN A 175 4.29 3.23 -17.35
C ASN A 175 4.91 2.36 -18.46
N LYS A 176 6.19 2.55 -18.79
CA LYS A 176 6.89 1.75 -19.81
C LYS A 176 7.32 0.39 -19.28
N TRP A 177 7.08 0.10 -18.00
CA TRP A 177 7.47 -1.15 -17.38
C TRP A 177 6.46 -2.26 -17.68
N ILE A 178 5.24 -1.93 -18.10
CA ILE A 178 4.19 -2.92 -18.35
C ILE A 178 4.66 -3.99 -19.34
N GLY A 179 4.46 -5.26 -18.96
CA GLY A 179 4.93 -6.44 -19.69
C GLY A 179 6.40 -6.81 -19.44
N LYS A 180 7.17 -5.99 -18.72
CA LYS A 180 8.58 -6.30 -18.41
C LYS A 180 8.72 -7.13 -17.14
N ARG A 181 9.67 -8.05 -17.18
CA ARG A 181 10.13 -8.79 -15.99
C ARG A 181 11.12 -7.95 -15.21
N LEU A 182 10.91 -7.87 -13.91
CA LEU A 182 11.75 -7.13 -12.97
C LEU A 182 12.42 -8.13 -12.05
N GLN A 183 13.68 -7.90 -11.73
CA GLN A 183 14.36 -8.55 -10.62
C GLN A 183 14.61 -7.52 -9.53
N ILE A 184 14.27 -7.88 -8.29
CA ILE A 184 14.61 -7.12 -7.09
C ILE A 184 15.52 -7.96 -6.21
N GLY A 185 16.66 -7.37 -5.83
CA GLY A 185 17.65 -8.04 -5.01
C GLY A 185 18.16 -9.33 -5.68
N PRO A 186 18.54 -10.36 -4.89
CA PRO A 186 19.19 -11.55 -5.43
C PRO A 186 18.23 -12.55 -6.09
N SER A 187 16.93 -12.54 -5.75
CA SER A 187 16.05 -13.65 -6.11
C SER A 187 14.59 -13.31 -6.39
N VAL A 188 14.09 -12.14 -5.99
CA VAL A 188 12.69 -11.78 -6.23
C VAL A 188 12.52 -11.42 -7.70
N GLU A 189 11.58 -12.09 -8.37
CA GLU A 189 11.19 -11.77 -9.73
C GLU A 189 9.73 -11.34 -9.78
N LEU A 190 9.47 -10.24 -10.47
CA LEU A 190 8.14 -9.68 -10.68
C LEU A 190 7.84 -9.57 -12.17
N ILE A 191 6.56 -9.52 -12.51
CA ILE A 191 6.07 -9.07 -13.82
C ILE A 191 5.22 -7.83 -13.59
N ALA A 192 5.52 -6.74 -14.29
CA ALA A 192 4.70 -5.53 -14.27
C ALA A 192 3.46 -5.75 -15.15
N GLU A 193 2.28 -5.82 -14.55
CA GLU A 193 1.05 -6.26 -15.24
C GLU A 193 0.20 -5.08 -15.68
N GLU A 194 0.01 -4.09 -14.82
CA GLU A 194 -0.88 -2.97 -15.09
C GLU A 194 -0.45 -1.67 -14.42
N GLN A 195 -0.92 -0.56 -14.99
CA GLN A 195 -0.80 0.75 -14.37
C GLN A 195 -1.83 0.88 -13.24
N THR A 196 -1.44 1.53 -12.14
CA THR A 196 -2.28 1.55 -10.95
C THR A 196 -3.26 2.72 -10.97
N LYS A 197 -4.53 2.43 -11.24
CA LYS A 197 -5.61 3.43 -11.16
C LYS A 197 -5.73 4.00 -9.75
N ARG A 198 -5.78 5.32 -9.63
CA ARG A 198 -5.88 6.01 -8.34
C ARG A 198 -7.30 6.47 -8.03
N CYS A 199 -7.68 6.31 -6.77
CA CYS A 199 -8.98 6.72 -6.23
C CYS A 199 -8.84 7.93 -5.29
N GLY A 200 -9.98 8.38 -4.73
CA GLY A 200 -10.05 9.53 -3.85
C GLY A 200 -9.15 9.45 -2.61
N MET A 201 -8.74 8.24 -2.19
CA MET A 201 -7.85 8.07 -1.03
C MET A 201 -6.55 8.87 -1.13
N THR A 202 -6.02 9.11 -2.33
CA THR A 202 -4.72 9.81 -2.49
C THR A 202 -4.76 11.28 -2.07
N PHE A 203 -5.94 11.90 -2.04
CA PHE A 203 -6.07 13.31 -1.66
C PHE A 203 -6.60 13.52 -0.24
N VAL A 204 -7.10 12.49 0.44
CA VAL A 204 -7.68 12.65 1.79
C VAL A 204 -6.57 13.01 2.79
N ALA A 205 -6.92 13.80 3.79
CA ALA A 205 -6.01 14.14 4.89
C ALA A 205 -5.56 12.87 5.64
N GLN A 206 -4.33 12.92 6.16
CA GLN A 206 -3.71 11.87 6.97
C GLN A 206 -2.97 12.54 8.14
N PRO A 207 -2.49 11.81 9.16
CA PRO A 207 -1.75 12.40 10.27
C PRO A 207 -0.54 13.21 9.78
N GLY A 208 -0.55 14.52 10.02
CA GLY A 208 0.48 15.46 9.57
C GLY A 208 0.43 15.83 8.09
N LEU A 209 -0.67 15.53 7.37
CA LEU A 209 -0.87 15.84 5.96
C LEU A 209 -2.27 16.36 5.70
N ASP A 210 -2.35 17.58 5.17
CA ASP A 210 -3.63 18.14 4.74
C ASP A 210 -4.20 17.40 3.53
N ALA A 211 -5.52 17.53 3.37
CA ALA A 211 -6.19 17.09 2.17
C ALA A 211 -5.68 17.90 0.98
N ASN A 212 -5.29 17.23 -0.10
CA ASN A 212 -4.78 17.88 -1.29
C ASN A 212 -5.43 17.29 -2.55
N PRO A 213 -6.60 17.84 -2.97
CA PRO A 213 -7.32 17.38 -4.16
C PRO A 213 -6.51 17.49 -5.46
N ASP A 214 -5.51 18.37 -5.51
CA ASP A 214 -4.70 18.58 -6.72
C ASP A 214 -3.83 17.36 -7.05
N ILE A 215 -3.49 16.53 -6.06
CA ILE A 215 -2.80 15.25 -6.28
C ILE A 215 -3.59 14.38 -7.27
N LEU A 216 -4.87 14.11 -6.98
CA LEU A 216 -5.68 13.26 -7.86
C LEU A 216 -6.01 13.96 -9.19
N ARG A 217 -6.23 15.29 -9.17
CA ARG A 217 -6.48 16.06 -10.40
C ARG A 217 -5.28 16.02 -11.34
N SER A 218 -4.06 16.19 -10.81
CA SER A 218 -2.82 16.14 -11.57
C SER A 218 -2.57 14.75 -12.14
N ILE A 219 -2.79 13.69 -11.36
CA ILE A 219 -2.71 12.30 -11.86
C ILE A 219 -3.73 12.04 -12.97
N LEU A 220 -4.98 12.52 -12.80
CA LEU A 220 -6.04 12.36 -13.79
C LEU A 220 -5.70 13.06 -15.11
N ARG A 221 -5.24 14.31 -15.04
CA ARG A 221 -4.94 15.14 -16.22
C ARG A 221 -3.68 14.69 -16.96
N ASN A 222 -2.64 14.30 -16.23
CA ASN A 222 -1.31 14.10 -16.81
C ASN A 222 -0.92 12.63 -16.97
N ASN A 223 -1.60 11.71 -16.29
CA ASN A 223 -1.27 10.28 -16.38
C ASN A 223 -2.50 9.36 -16.44
N ARG A 224 -3.60 9.82 -17.05
CA ARG A 224 -4.83 9.02 -17.30
C ARG A 224 -5.38 8.34 -16.04
N ARG A 225 -5.25 9.00 -14.88
CA ARG A 225 -5.68 8.51 -13.55
C ARG A 225 -4.79 7.39 -12.98
N ASN A 226 -3.60 7.14 -13.53
CA ASN A 226 -2.70 6.09 -13.07
C ASN A 226 -1.48 6.67 -12.33
N PHE A 227 -0.99 5.96 -11.31
CA PHE A 227 0.24 6.33 -10.62
C PHE A 227 0.87 5.11 -9.94
N GLY A 228 2.06 4.72 -10.39
CA GLY A 228 2.72 3.49 -10.01
C GLY A 228 2.25 2.27 -10.81
N VAL A 229 2.94 1.16 -10.60
CA VAL A 229 2.78 -0.10 -11.35
C VAL A 229 2.40 -1.21 -10.39
N ASN A 230 1.38 -1.97 -10.75
CA ASN A 230 1.00 -3.20 -10.08
C ASN A 230 1.77 -4.36 -10.71
N CYS A 231 2.40 -5.16 -9.86
CA CYS A 231 3.20 -6.30 -10.27
C CYS A 231 2.69 -7.58 -9.60
N ALA A 232 2.72 -8.68 -10.36
CA ALA A 232 2.61 -10.02 -9.81
C ALA A 232 4.00 -10.59 -9.48
N VAL A 233 4.04 -11.47 -8.49
CA VAL A 233 5.27 -12.13 -8.06
C VAL A 233 5.44 -13.42 -8.85
N VAL A 234 6.51 -13.47 -9.65
CA VAL A 234 6.89 -14.65 -10.44
C VAL A 234 7.76 -15.60 -9.62
N ARG A 235 8.67 -15.03 -8.82
CA ARG A 235 9.54 -15.77 -7.90
C ARG A 235 9.54 -15.09 -6.54
N SER A 236 9.10 -15.83 -5.53
CA SER A 236 9.09 -15.43 -4.13
C SER A 236 10.49 -15.30 -3.55
N GLY A 237 10.64 -14.49 -2.50
CA GLY A 237 11.93 -14.24 -1.87
C GLY A 237 11.84 -13.25 -0.72
N GLU A 238 12.98 -12.69 -0.34
CA GLU A 238 13.06 -11.59 0.62
C GLU A 238 13.43 -10.32 -0.14
N ILE A 239 12.74 -9.23 0.21
CA ILE A 239 12.99 -7.90 -0.33
C ILE A 239 13.46 -6.98 0.79
N ASN A 240 14.51 -6.21 0.54
CA ASN A 240 15.14 -5.31 1.47
C ASN A 240 15.18 -3.89 0.92
N VAL A 241 15.13 -2.91 1.82
CA VAL A 241 15.54 -1.54 1.48
C VAL A 241 17.01 -1.57 1.04
N GLY A 242 17.31 -0.93 -0.08
CA GLY A 242 18.63 -0.94 -0.71
C GLY A 242 18.79 -1.98 -1.83
N ASP A 243 17.87 -2.94 -1.97
CA ASP A 243 17.94 -3.93 -3.04
C ASP A 243 17.92 -3.27 -4.42
N ALA A 244 18.83 -3.71 -5.30
CA ALA A 244 18.85 -3.27 -6.69
C ALA A 244 17.63 -3.78 -7.44
N LEU A 245 17.09 -2.95 -8.34
CA LEU A 245 16.04 -3.30 -9.28
C LEU A 245 16.58 -3.26 -10.71
N SER A 246 16.34 -4.32 -11.47
CA SER A 246 16.77 -4.45 -12.87
C SER A 246 15.66 -5.05 -13.74
N PHE A 247 15.62 -4.72 -15.04
CA PHE A 247 14.82 -5.48 -16.01
C PHE A 247 15.55 -6.78 -16.35
N LYS A 248 14.82 -7.91 -16.41
CA LYS A 248 15.29 -9.14 -17.04
C LYS A 248 14.95 -9.11 -18.53
N ALA A 249 15.94 -9.46 -19.36
CA ALA A 249 15.77 -9.72 -20.79
C ALA A 249 14.79 -10.88 -21.06
#